data_AF-A0A7X8KXR6-F1
#
_entry.id   AF-A0A7X8KXR6-F1
#
_cell.length_a   1.000
_cell.length_b   1.000
_cell.length_c   1.000
_cell.angle_alpha   90.00
_cell.angle_beta   90.00
_cell.angle_gamma   90.00
#
_symmetry.space_group_name_H-M   'P 1'
#
loop_
_entity.id
_entity.type
_entity.pdbx_description
1 polymer ?
#
loop_
_entity_poly.entity_id
_entity_poly.type
_entity_poly.pdbx_seq_one_letter_code
_entity_poly.pdbx_strand_id
1 'polypeptide(L)'
;LLKTLKVKSLEEAKLNKEKLDGLNKTVETYIMQKNHYLGDLTYEELKEKIKEFGDLSQVRSTAAIESEMAAVNGEKIDLISEKKLLETNIGKWAEEYKDIDGLLDKTIDIKLKQKEIKTNIDKLADLPPEFKSADEFRRTLAEIRDKHSRLINALASQKEEYYMLEKDLPESTYEELAESLKEAESLFEKRLEKGKRLLKIQENFEKIKLKMDEKSFVPVITAFSNYLTSLTDGSYKATDIDDDFNLKLKNENEIEMPLSLLSSGTYDCVALALRLAIAEYILGDNKGFLILDDCLVDLDPNRKAIAAKLINQFAGKHQVIFTTCSPDTAALLGGFLIEI
;
A
#
# COMPACT_ATOMS: atom_id res chain seq x y z
N LEU A 1 57.72 -49.40 96.28
CA LEU A 1 58.15 -48.78 95.00
C LEU A 1 58.87 -47.43 95.20
N LEU A 2 58.24 -46.39 95.79
CA LEU A 2 58.88 -45.07 95.94
C LEU A 2 60.18 -45.08 96.77
N LYS A 3 60.22 -45.83 97.89
CA LYS A 3 61.45 -46.06 98.66
C LYS A 3 62.55 -46.80 97.88
N THR A 4 62.19 -47.67 96.93
CA THR A 4 63.14 -48.44 96.09
C THR A 4 63.75 -47.56 95.00
N LEU A 5 62.97 -46.63 94.45
CA LEU A 5 63.39 -45.67 93.43
C LEU A 5 64.03 -44.38 94.02
N LYS A 6 64.19 -44.29 95.34
CA LYS A 6 64.75 -43.13 96.07
C LYS A 6 64.09 -41.79 95.70
N VAL A 7 62.77 -41.76 95.51
CA VAL A 7 61.99 -40.56 95.16
C VAL A 7 60.87 -40.33 96.18
N LYS A 8 60.61 -39.05 96.49
CA LYS A 8 59.71 -38.59 97.57
C LYS A 8 58.23 -38.65 97.17
N SER A 9 57.92 -38.63 95.87
CA SER A 9 56.55 -38.76 95.36
C SER A 9 56.49 -39.51 94.02
N LEU A 10 55.28 -39.94 93.64
CA LEU A 10 55.02 -40.54 92.31
C LEU A 10 55.30 -39.54 91.18
N GLU A 11 55.09 -38.25 91.42
CA GLU A 11 55.39 -37.17 90.46
C GLU A 11 56.90 -37.03 90.25
N GLU A 12 57.71 -37.11 91.32
CA GLU A 12 59.18 -37.08 91.21
C GLU A 12 59.72 -38.30 90.44
N ALA A 13 59.10 -39.47 90.62
CA ALA A 13 59.42 -40.68 89.86
C ALA A 13 59.15 -40.51 88.35
N LYS A 14 58.00 -39.90 88.00
CA LYS A 14 57.63 -39.62 86.59
C LYS A 14 58.57 -38.60 85.95
N LEU A 15 58.90 -37.52 86.66
CA LEU A 15 59.80 -36.49 86.17
C LEU A 15 61.23 -37.03 85.92
N ASN A 16 61.74 -37.89 86.81
CA ASN A 16 63.04 -38.51 86.62
C ASN A 16 63.05 -39.48 85.44
N LYS A 17 61.94 -40.19 85.19
CA LYS A 17 61.80 -41.04 84.01
C LYS A 17 61.79 -40.21 82.72
N GLU A 18 61.04 -39.11 82.67
CA GLU A 18 61.05 -38.20 81.51
C GLU A 18 62.45 -37.61 81.24
N LYS A 19 63.20 -37.24 82.29
CA LYS A 19 64.59 -36.79 82.13
C LYS A 19 65.50 -37.89 81.57
N LEU A 20 65.35 -39.12 82.04
CA LEU A 20 66.10 -40.26 81.53
C LEU A 20 65.77 -40.53 80.05
N ASP A 21 64.48 -40.51 79.70
CA ASP A 21 64.01 -40.71 78.33
C ASP A 21 64.50 -39.60 77.40
N GLY A 22 64.53 -38.34 77.87
CA GLY A 22 65.09 -37.21 77.15
C GLY A 22 66.61 -37.30 76.94
N LEU A 23 67.36 -37.71 77.96
CA LEU A 23 68.80 -37.97 77.83
C LEU A 23 69.08 -39.12 76.86
N ASN A 24 68.32 -40.20 76.90
CA ASN A 24 68.47 -41.33 75.99
C ASN A 24 68.23 -40.92 74.53
N LYS A 25 67.20 -40.10 74.24
CA LYS A 25 66.98 -39.53 72.88
C LYS A 25 68.16 -38.68 72.40
N THR A 26 68.75 -37.90 73.30
CA THR A 26 69.90 -37.05 72.97
C THR A 26 71.12 -37.91 72.64
N VAL A 27 71.34 -38.97 73.40
CA VAL A 27 72.40 -39.96 73.15
C VAL A 27 72.20 -40.67 71.80
N GLU A 28 70.98 -41.11 71.49
CA GLU A 28 70.65 -41.70 70.18
C GLU A 28 70.95 -40.74 69.02
N THR A 29 70.63 -39.45 69.17
CA THR A 29 70.91 -38.43 68.15
C THR A 29 72.41 -38.26 67.92
N TYR A 30 73.22 -38.19 68.99
CA TYR A 30 74.67 -38.10 68.86
C TYR A 30 75.29 -39.38 68.29
N ILE A 31 74.73 -40.56 68.60
CA ILE A 31 75.18 -41.82 67.99
C ILE A 31 74.89 -41.81 66.47
N MET A 32 73.70 -41.35 66.04
CA MET A 32 73.38 -41.21 64.61
C MET A 32 74.31 -40.22 63.90
N GLN A 33 74.58 -39.04 64.49
CA GLN A 33 75.52 -38.07 63.91
C GLN A 33 76.93 -38.64 63.83
N LYS A 34 77.40 -39.31 64.89
CA LYS A 34 78.72 -39.97 64.88
C LYS A 34 78.81 -41.00 63.76
N ASN A 35 77.79 -41.86 63.63
CA ASN A 35 77.75 -42.88 62.58
C ASN A 35 77.65 -42.26 61.18
N HIS A 36 76.95 -41.13 61.01
CA HIS A 36 76.89 -40.41 59.74
C HIS A 36 78.28 -39.88 59.31
N TYR A 37 79.03 -39.26 60.23
CA TYR A 37 80.38 -38.76 59.92
C TYR A 37 81.42 -39.88 59.74
N LEU A 38 81.25 -41.00 60.46
CA LEU A 38 82.14 -42.14 60.37
C LEU A 38 81.86 -43.04 59.15
N GLY A 39 80.62 -43.05 58.65
CA GLY A 39 80.18 -43.97 57.60
C GLY A 39 80.40 -45.42 58.03
N ASP A 40 81.13 -46.17 57.21
CA ASP A 40 81.47 -47.58 57.46
C ASP A 40 82.74 -47.77 58.31
N LEU A 41 83.41 -46.69 58.73
CA LEU A 41 84.69 -46.74 59.46
C LEU A 41 84.50 -46.56 60.96
N THR A 42 85.36 -47.15 61.77
CA THR A 42 85.50 -46.78 63.18
C THR A 42 86.33 -45.49 63.32
N TYR A 43 86.22 -44.81 64.47
CA TYR A 43 86.98 -43.57 64.72
C TYR A 43 88.49 -43.77 64.61
N GLU A 44 89.02 -44.90 65.08
CA GLU A 44 90.44 -45.20 64.98
C GLU A 44 90.86 -45.53 63.53
N GLU A 45 90.01 -46.22 62.76
CA GLU A 45 90.26 -46.46 61.33
C GLU A 45 90.25 -45.16 60.53
N LEU A 46 89.36 -44.21 60.85
CA LEU A 46 89.35 -42.88 60.22
C LEU A 46 90.64 -42.12 60.53
N LYS A 47 91.12 -42.20 61.78
CA LYS A 47 92.34 -41.52 62.23
C LYS A 47 93.61 -42.11 61.62
N GLU A 48 93.66 -43.43 61.42
CA GLU A 48 94.72 -44.11 60.67
C GLU A 48 94.69 -43.71 59.19
N LYS A 49 93.52 -43.73 58.53
CA LYS A 49 93.37 -43.27 57.14
C LYS A 49 93.84 -41.84 56.94
N ILE A 50 93.53 -40.92 57.87
CA ILE A 50 94.00 -39.53 57.77
C ILE A 50 95.53 -39.45 57.82
N LYS A 51 96.21 -40.33 58.56
CA LYS A 51 97.68 -40.40 58.55
C LYS A 51 98.24 -40.91 57.23
N GLU A 52 97.54 -41.81 56.52
CA GLU A 52 97.97 -42.29 55.20
C GLU A 52 98.04 -41.15 54.15
N PHE A 53 97.21 -40.12 54.30
CA PHE A 53 97.16 -39.00 53.35
C PHE A 53 98.24 -37.92 53.54
N GLY A 54 99.08 -38.02 54.59
CA GLY A 54 100.24 -37.14 54.76
C GLY A 54 99.91 -35.66 55.08
N ASP A 55 100.73 -34.73 54.57
CA ASP A 55 100.56 -33.28 54.78
C ASP A 55 99.48 -32.71 53.86
N LEU A 56 98.32 -32.41 54.44
CA LEU A 56 97.16 -31.87 53.76
C LEU A 56 97.17 -30.33 53.69
N SER A 57 98.21 -29.64 54.15
CA SER A 57 98.29 -28.17 54.14
C SER A 57 98.34 -27.56 52.74
N GLN A 58 98.74 -28.33 51.72
CA GLN A 58 98.74 -27.91 50.32
C GLN A 58 97.44 -28.25 49.57
N VAL A 59 96.47 -28.90 50.22
CA VAL A 59 95.19 -29.23 49.61
C VAL A 59 94.29 -27.99 49.65
N ARG A 60 93.73 -27.63 48.48
CA ARG A 60 92.82 -26.49 48.33
C ARG A 60 91.59 -26.68 49.23
N SER A 61 91.08 -25.59 49.81
CA SER A 61 89.87 -25.66 50.62
C SER A 61 88.67 -26.11 49.78
N THR A 62 87.77 -26.89 50.38
CA THR A 62 86.53 -27.33 49.72
C THR A 62 85.70 -26.15 49.22
N ALA A 63 85.64 -25.06 49.98
CA ALA A 63 84.95 -23.82 49.58
C ALA A 63 85.55 -23.18 48.31
N ALA A 64 86.87 -23.19 48.13
CA ALA A 64 87.50 -22.66 46.92
C ALA A 64 87.21 -23.54 45.69
N ILE A 65 87.24 -24.87 45.86
CA ILE A 65 86.88 -25.82 44.80
C ILE A 65 85.40 -25.68 44.43
N GLU A 66 84.51 -25.59 45.41
CA GLU A 66 83.06 -25.42 45.19
C GLU A 66 82.74 -24.10 44.47
N SER A 67 83.41 -23.01 44.83
CA SER A 67 83.22 -21.71 44.16
C SER A 67 83.67 -21.73 42.70
N GLU A 68 84.81 -22.35 42.39
CA GLU A 68 85.28 -22.49 41.00
C GLU A 68 84.38 -23.45 40.21
N MET A 69 83.96 -24.56 40.82
CA MET A 69 82.99 -25.46 40.20
C MET A 69 81.67 -24.76 39.89
N ALA A 70 81.18 -23.90 40.80
CA ALA A 70 79.97 -23.12 40.57
C ALA A 70 80.17 -22.12 39.41
N ALA A 71 81.30 -21.41 39.35
CA ALA A 71 81.61 -20.48 38.27
C ALA A 71 81.70 -21.18 36.91
N VAL A 72 82.47 -22.27 36.82
CA VAL A 72 82.61 -23.06 35.58
C VAL A 72 81.28 -23.70 35.17
N ASN A 73 80.48 -24.16 36.12
CA ASN A 73 79.15 -24.69 35.81
C ASN A 73 78.18 -23.59 35.33
N GLY A 74 78.27 -22.38 35.87
CA GLY A 74 77.51 -21.22 35.38
C GLY A 74 77.85 -20.90 33.93
N GLU A 75 79.14 -20.74 33.63
CA GLU A 75 79.62 -20.47 32.26
C GLU A 75 79.22 -21.60 31.29
N LYS A 76 79.33 -22.86 31.74
CA LYS A 76 78.88 -24.02 30.97
C LYS A 76 77.37 -23.95 30.67
N ILE A 77 76.54 -23.57 31.62
CA ILE A 77 75.09 -23.45 31.42
C ILE A 77 74.79 -22.36 30.39
N ASP A 78 75.45 -21.21 30.50
CA ASP A 78 75.27 -20.09 29.56
C ASP A 78 75.65 -20.51 28.13
N LEU A 79 76.82 -21.13 27.96
CA LEU A 79 77.28 -21.64 26.66
C LEU A 79 76.34 -22.71 26.08
N ILE A 80 75.77 -23.59 26.92
CA ILE A 80 74.77 -24.57 26.47
C ILE A 80 73.49 -23.86 26.00
N SER A 81 73.06 -22.83 26.70
CA SER A 81 71.87 -22.06 26.32
C SER A 81 72.06 -21.32 24.98
N GLU A 82 73.22 -20.69 24.79
CA GLU A 82 73.58 -19.98 23.58
C GLU A 82 73.71 -20.95 22.40
N LYS A 83 74.38 -22.09 22.60
CA LYS A 83 74.47 -23.16 21.61
C LYS A 83 73.08 -23.62 21.16
N LYS A 84 72.16 -23.88 22.11
CA LYS A 84 70.80 -24.34 21.80
C LYS A 84 70.02 -23.28 21.01
N LEU A 85 70.20 -22.00 21.34
CA LEU A 85 69.57 -20.89 20.60
C LEU A 85 70.11 -20.82 19.16
N LEU A 86 71.43 -20.90 18.98
CA LEU A 86 72.06 -20.90 17.66
C LEU A 86 71.63 -22.10 16.83
N GLU A 87 71.61 -23.31 17.39
CA GLU A 87 71.11 -24.52 16.72
C GLU A 87 69.64 -24.38 16.29
N THR A 88 68.80 -23.77 17.14
CA THR A 88 67.40 -23.49 16.81
C THR A 88 67.29 -22.50 15.64
N ASN A 89 68.07 -21.43 15.65
CA ASN A 89 68.05 -20.43 14.58
C ASN A 89 68.57 -20.98 13.26
N ILE A 90 69.66 -21.76 13.29
CA ILE A 90 70.20 -22.45 12.11
C ILE A 90 69.15 -23.42 11.56
N GLY A 91 68.45 -24.17 12.43
CA GLY A 91 67.36 -25.05 12.00
C GLY A 91 66.24 -24.31 11.28
N LYS A 92 65.80 -23.16 11.83
CA LYS A 92 64.79 -22.31 11.17
C LYS A 92 65.27 -21.78 9.82
N TRP A 93 66.52 -21.34 9.72
CA TRP A 93 67.06 -20.84 8.45
C TRP A 93 67.22 -21.95 7.43
N ALA A 94 67.64 -23.15 7.84
CA ALA A 94 67.73 -24.31 6.97
C ALA A 94 66.34 -24.77 6.48
N GLU A 95 65.30 -24.70 7.33
CA GLU A 95 63.93 -24.99 6.91
C GLU A 95 63.37 -23.94 5.93
N GLU A 96 63.58 -22.66 6.23
CA GLU A 96 63.00 -21.55 5.48
C GLU A 96 63.72 -21.27 4.15
N TYR A 97 65.04 -21.39 4.13
CA TYR A 97 65.88 -21.01 3.00
C TYR A 97 66.60 -22.18 2.35
N LYS A 98 66.64 -23.36 2.99
CA LYS A 98 67.39 -24.57 2.58
C LYS A 98 68.91 -24.36 2.59
N ASP A 99 69.39 -23.48 1.72
CA ASP A 99 70.78 -23.11 1.52
C ASP A 99 70.90 -21.65 1.04
N ILE A 100 72.11 -21.25 0.66
CA ILE A 100 72.39 -19.90 0.16
C ILE A 100 71.63 -19.64 -1.16
N ASP A 101 71.46 -20.66 -2.00
CA ASP A 101 70.77 -20.54 -3.28
C ASP A 101 69.26 -20.37 -3.07
N GLY A 102 68.65 -21.08 -2.13
CA GLY A 102 67.24 -20.90 -1.76
C GLY A 102 66.97 -19.55 -1.09
N LEU A 103 67.92 -19.00 -0.33
CA LEU A 103 67.85 -17.61 0.14
C LEU A 103 67.91 -16.61 -1.03
N LEU A 104 68.79 -16.85 -2.01
CA LEU A 104 68.92 -16.03 -3.21
C LEU A 104 67.63 -16.06 -4.04
N ASP A 105 67.06 -17.25 -4.27
CA ASP A 105 65.80 -17.45 -5.00
C ASP A 105 64.65 -16.68 -4.34
N LYS A 106 64.53 -16.77 -3.01
CA LYS A 106 63.49 -16.03 -2.26
C LYS A 106 63.71 -14.52 -2.35
N THR A 107 64.96 -14.06 -2.34
CA THR A 107 65.30 -12.65 -2.54
C THR A 107 64.93 -12.16 -3.95
N ILE A 108 65.17 -12.99 -4.97
CA ILE A 108 64.81 -12.70 -6.36
C ILE A 108 63.28 -12.63 -6.50
N ASP A 109 62.54 -13.60 -5.96
CA ASP A 109 61.06 -13.60 -5.97
C ASP A 109 60.48 -12.34 -5.32
N ILE A 110 60.99 -11.95 -4.15
CA ILE A 110 60.58 -10.72 -3.48
C ILE A 110 60.88 -9.49 -4.34
N LYS A 111 62.06 -9.43 -4.98
CA LYS A 111 62.42 -8.31 -5.88
C LYS A 111 61.54 -8.26 -7.12
N LEU A 112 61.18 -9.40 -7.69
CA LEU A 112 60.26 -9.48 -8.83
C LEU A 112 58.87 -8.95 -8.44
N LYS A 113 58.34 -9.40 -7.30
CA LYS A 113 57.07 -8.91 -6.74
C LYS A 113 57.11 -7.41 -6.45
N GLN A 114 58.20 -6.90 -5.88
CA GLN A 114 58.38 -5.46 -5.67
C GLN A 114 58.37 -4.68 -6.99
N LYS A 115 59.04 -5.19 -8.03
CA LYS A 115 59.05 -4.57 -9.36
C LYS A 115 57.66 -4.58 -10.00
N GLU A 116 56.92 -5.67 -9.86
CA GLU A 116 55.55 -5.80 -10.35
C GLU A 116 54.62 -4.80 -9.65
N ILE A 117 54.65 -4.75 -8.31
CA ILE A 117 53.88 -3.78 -7.51
C ILE A 117 54.21 -2.36 -7.92
N LYS A 118 55.50 -2.03 -8.09
CA LYS A 118 55.93 -0.70 -8.53
C LYS A 118 55.40 -0.35 -9.92
N THR A 119 55.49 -1.28 -10.86
CA THR A 119 54.95 -1.11 -12.22
C THR A 119 53.44 -0.88 -12.20
N ASN A 120 52.72 -1.55 -11.30
CA ASN A 120 51.28 -1.37 -11.15
C ASN A 120 50.93 -0.02 -10.52
N ILE A 121 51.74 0.47 -9.57
CA ILE A 121 51.61 1.82 -9.00
C ILE A 121 51.84 2.87 -10.08
N ASP A 122 52.88 2.72 -10.90
CA ASP A 122 53.21 3.67 -11.98
C ASP A 122 52.13 3.72 -13.08
N LYS A 123 51.28 2.69 -13.17
CA LYS A 123 50.12 2.63 -14.09
C LYS A 123 48.84 3.24 -13.50
N LEU A 124 48.80 3.52 -12.20
CA LEU A 124 47.62 4.13 -11.59
C LEU A 124 47.45 5.56 -12.11
N ALA A 125 46.21 5.95 -12.38
CA ALA A 125 45.90 7.32 -12.72
C ALA A 125 46.14 8.23 -11.52
N ASP A 126 46.59 9.45 -11.78
CA ASP A 126 46.72 10.48 -10.77
C ASP A 126 45.37 10.80 -10.12
N LEU A 127 45.42 11.19 -8.85
CA LEU A 127 44.24 11.70 -8.16
C LEU A 127 43.75 12.96 -8.90
N PRO A 128 42.44 13.07 -9.23
CA PRO A 128 41.93 14.26 -9.88
C PRO A 128 42.25 15.51 -9.05
N PRO A 129 42.61 16.63 -9.69
CA PRO A 129 43.20 17.79 -9.03
C PRO A 129 42.26 18.47 -8.03
N GLU A 130 40.96 18.19 -8.10
CA GLU A 130 39.97 18.72 -7.16
C GLU A 130 40.00 18.05 -5.77
N PHE A 131 40.66 16.89 -5.62
CA PHE A 131 40.66 16.11 -4.38
C PHE A 131 42.03 16.16 -3.70
N LYS A 132 42.04 16.34 -2.37
CA LYS A 132 43.27 16.39 -1.58
C LYS A 132 43.78 15.01 -1.16
N SER A 133 42.90 14.01 -1.17
CA SER A 133 43.25 12.63 -0.85
C SER A 133 42.39 11.60 -1.58
N ALA A 134 42.91 10.38 -1.71
CA ALA A 134 42.16 9.25 -2.27
C ALA A 134 40.93 8.89 -1.42
N ASP A 135 40.95 9.17 -0.11
CA ASP A 135 39.80 8.93 0.77
C ASP A 135 38.69 9.95 0.53
N GLU A 136 39.04 11.21 0.32
CA GLU A 136 38.09 12.27 -0.04
C GLU A 136 37.43 11.98 -1.39
N PHE A 137 38.21 11.56 -2.39
CA PHE A 137 37.69 11.14 -3.69
C PHE A 137 36.74 9.94 -3.56
N ARG A 138 37.13 8.90 -2.82
CA ARG A 138 36.30 7.69 -2.61
C ARG A 138 34.98 8.03 -1.92
N ARG A 139 35.00 8.89 -0.90
CA ARG A 139 33.79 9.33 -0.19
C ARG A 139 32.86 10.09 -1.14
N THR A 140 33.40 11.06 -1.88
CA THR A 140 32.62 11.88 -2.82
C THR A 140 32.03 11.03 -3.95
N LEU A 141 32.79 10.07 -4.48
CA LEU A 141 32.32 9.14 -5.49
C LEU A 141 31.19 8.25 -4.97
N ALA A 142 31.28 7.76 -3.72
CA ALA A 142 30.21 7.01 -3.08
C ALA A 142 28.95 7.86 -2.92
N GLU A 143 29.08 9.10 -2.42
CA GLU A 143 27.95 10.02 -2.29
C GLU A 143 27.28 10.34 -3.63
N ILE A 144 28.07 10.56 -4.69
CA ILE A 144 27.54 10.81 -6.04
C ILE A 144 26.81 9.57 -6.56
N ARG A 145 27.38 8.37 -6.39
CA ARG A 145 26.74 7.11 -6.81
C ARG A 145 25.43 6.87 -6.08
N ASP A 146 25.39 7.13 -4.77
CA ASP A 146 24.17 7.02 -3.97
C ASP A 146 23.12 8.03 -4.44
N LYS A 147 23.51 9.29 -4.67
CA LYS A 147 22.59 10.31 -5.22
C LYS A 147 22.07 9.91 -6.60
N HIS A 148 22.93 9.43 -7.48
CA HIS A 148 22.56 8.97 -8.82
C HIS A 148 21.58 7.80 -8.75
N SER A 149 21.83 6.80 -7.88
CA SER A 149 20.92 5.67 -7.67
C SER A 149 19.55 6.13 -7.16
N ARG A 150 19.51 7.07 -6.19
CA ARG A 150 18.25 7.64 -5.70
C ARG A 150 17.48 8.37 -6.80
N LEU A 151 18.17 9.17 -7.62
CA LEU A 151 17.54 9.90 -8.73
C LEU A 151 17.02 8.96 -9.82
N ILE A 152 17.73 7.87 -10.14
CA ILE A 152 17.24 6.85 -11.07
C ILE A 152 15.97 6.20 -10.55
N ASN A 153 15.95 5.82 -9.28
CA ASN A 153 14.76 5.18 -8.69
C ASN A 153 13.58 6.15 -8.65
N ALA A 154 13.81 7.42 -8.31
CA ALA A 154 12.77 8.45 -8.33
C ALA A 154 12.23 8.71 -9.75
N LEU A 155 13.11 8.72 -10.75
CA LEU A 155 12.70 8.85 -12.15
C LEU A 155 11.87 7.65 -12.60
N ALA A 156 12.24 6.44 -12.18
CA ALA A 156 11.48 5.23 -12.49
C ALA A 156 10.08 5.28 -11.89
N SER A 157 9.95 5.65 -10.61
CA SER A 157 8.64 5.78 -9.94
C SER A 157 7.77 6.88 -10.56
N GLN A 158 8.36 8.04 -10.90
CA GLN A 158 7.62 9.12 -11.57
C GLN A 158 7.15 8.73 -12.97
N LYS A 159 7.94 7.95 -13.72
CA LYS A 159 7.52 7.41 -15.02
C LYS A 159 6.38 6.42 -14.88
N GLU A 160 6.44 5.54 -13.89
CA GLU A 160 5.34 4.60 -13.61
C GLU A 160 4.05 5.35 -13.28
N GLU A 161 4.12 6.34 -12.40
CA GLU A 161 2.97 7.20 -12.07
C GLU A 161 2.43 7.94 -13.30
N TYR A 162 3.31 8.50 -14.14
CA TYR A 162 2.92 9.14 -15.40
C TYR A 162 2.14 8.19 -16.31
N TYR A 163 2.64 6.96 -16.54
CA TYR A 163 1.97 6.01 -17.43
C TYR A 163 0.64 5.48 -16.86
N MET A 164 0.54 5.35 -15.54
CA MET A 164 -0.72 5.00 -14.89
C MET A 164 -1.76 6.11 -15.08
N LEU A 165 -1.37 7.37 -14.85
CA LEU A 165 -2.24 8.53 -15.10
C LEU A 165 -2.61 8.65 -16.57
N GLU A 166 -1.65 8.50 -17.49
CA GLU A 166 -1.87 8.52 -18.94
C GLU A 166 -2.86 7.45 -19.40
N LYS A 167 -2.81 6.25 -18.80
CA LYS A 167 -3.77 5.18 -19.07
C LYS A 167 -5.15 5.45 -18.48
N ASP A 168 -5.20 6.11 -17.32
CA ASP A 168 -6.45 6.45 -16.64
C ASP A 168 -7.08 7.75 -17.16
N LEU A 169 -6.43 8.44 -18.11
CA LEU A 169 -7.03 9.58 -18.78
C LEU A 169 -8.30 9.11 -19.54
N PRO A 170 -9.43 9.81 -19.39
CA PRO A 170 -10.59 9.56 -20.22
C PRO A 170 -10.26 9.78 -21.69
N GLU A 171 -10.89 9.02 -22.59
CA GLU A 171 -10.75 9.21 -24.05
C GLU A 171 -11.21 10.61 -24.47
N SER A 172 -12.13 11.20 -23.72
CA SER A 172 -12.64 12.55 -23.96
C SER A 172 -11.62 13.59 -23.53
N THR A 173 -11.34 14.53 -24.44
CA THR A 173 -10.50 15.69 -24.16
C THR A 173 -11.16 16.62 -23.15
N TYR A 174 -10.36 17.48 -22.52
CA TYR A 174 -10.89 18.52 -21.63
C TYR A 174 -11.90 19.42 -22.36
N GLU A 175 -11.61 19.78 -23.59
CA GLU A 175 -12.45 20.61 -24.45
C GLU A 175 -13.80 19.94 -24.72
N GLU A 176 -13.81 18.65 -25.05
CA GLU A 176 -15.05 17.88 -25.26
C GLU A 176 -15.88 17.77 -23.97
N LEU A 177 -15.23 17.53 -22.82
CA LEU A 177 -15.92 17.48 -21.54
C LEU A 177 -16.52 18.84 -21.15
N ALA A 178 -15.81 19.94 -21.43
CA ALA A 178 -16.30 21.29 -21.17
C ALA A 178 -17.49 21.66 -22.06
N GLU A 179 -17.46 21.26 -23.33
CA GLU A 179 -18.60 21.44 -24.25
C GLU A 179 -19.79 20.60 -23.82
N SER A 180 -19.58 19.32 -23.48
CA SER A 180 -20.63 18.43 -22.97
C SER A 180 -21.29 18.94 -21.70
N LEU A 181 -20.51 19.50 -20.76
CA LEU A 181 -21.05 20.12 -19.55
C LEU A 181 -21.99 21.28 -19.90
N LYS A 182 -21.57 22.18 -20.80
CA LYS A 182 -22.36 23.33 -21.24
C LYS A 182 -23.67 22.90 -21.91
N GLU A 183 -23.63 21.86 -22.74
CA GLU A 183 -24.83 21.30 -23.36
C GLU A 183 -25.78 20.70 -22.32
N ALA A 184 -25.25 19.93 -21.36
CA ALA A 184 -26.02 19.32 -20.29
C ALA A 184 -26.70 20.38 -19.41
N GLU A 185 -25.99 21.45 -19.05
CA GLU A 185 -26.54 22.60 -18.31
C GLU A 185 -27.67 23.28 -19.09
N SER A 186 -27.47 23.54 -20.39
CA SER A 186 -28.50 24.13 -21.24
C SER A 186 -29.76 23.25 -21.33
N LEU A 187 -29.57 21.94 -21.48
CA LEU A 187 -30.67 20.98 -21.52
C LEU A 187 -31.42 20.91 -20.19
N PHE A 188 -30.69 20.92 -19.07
CA PHE A 188 -31.26 20.94 -17.74
C PHE A 188 -32.15 22.18 -17.54
N GLU A 189 -31.66 23.36 -17.87
CA GLU A 189 -32.42 24.60 -17.71
C GLU A 189 -33.71 24.61 -18.56
N LYS A 190 -33.62 24.12 -19.81
CA LYS A 190 -34.81 23.95 -20.67
C LYS A 190 -35.84 23.01 -20.05
N ARG A 191 -35.40 21.89 -19.46
CA ARG A 191 -36.28 20.90 -18.81
C ARG A 191 -36.90 21.46 -17.54
N LEU A 192 -36.12 22.18 -16.73
CA LEU A 192 -36.58 22.85 -15.52
C LEU A 192 -37.69 23.84 -15.85
N GLU A 193 -37.49 24.67 -16.86
CA GLU A 193 -38.48 25.68 -17.28
C GLU A 193 -39.76 25.04 -17.83
N LYS A 194 -39.64 23.95 -18.60
CA LYS A 194 -40.81 23.15 -19.02
C LYS A 194 -41.56 22.57 -17.82
N GLY A 195 -40.84 22.04 -16.83
CA GLY A 195 -41.43 21.49 -15.61
C GLY A 195 -42.20 22.54 -14.82
N LYS A 196 -41.64 23.75 -14.64
CA LYS A 196 -42.33 24.88 -13.98
C LYS A 196 -43.64 25.25 -14.69
N ARG A 197 -43.65 25.25 -16.03
CA ARG A 197 -44.87 25.54 -16.81
C ARG A 197 -45.94 24.47 -16.61
N LEU A 198 -45.55 23.19 -16.62
CA LEU A 198 -46.48 22.08 -16.38
C LEU A 198 -47.09 22.11 -14.98
N LEU A 199 -46.29 22.42 -13.95
CA LEU A 199 -46.80 22.58 -12.59
C LEU A 199 -47.84 23.69 -12.48
N LYS A 200 -47.64 24.81 -13.20
CA LYS A 200 -48.63 25.90 -13.23
C LYS A 200 -49.92 25.51 -13.95
N ILE A 201 -49.81 24.73 -15.02
CA ILE A 201 -50.99 24.18 -15.72
C ILE A 201 -51.76 23.24 -14.78
N GLN A 202 -51.05 22.33 -14.10
CA GLN A 202 -51.65 21.42 -13.12
C GLN A 202 -52.37 22.18 -12.00
N GLU A 203 -51.72 23.17 -11.40
CA GLU A 203 -52.31 23.97 -10.32
C GLU A 203 -53.60 24.67 -10.77
N ASN A 204 -53.61 25.24 -11.98
CA ASN A 204 -54.80 25.88 -12.53
C ASN A 204 -55.92 24.86 -12.81
N PHE A 205 -55.56 23.68 -13.34
CA PHE A 205 -56.50 22.62 -13.63
C PHE A 205 -57.17 22.11 -12.35
N GLU A 206 -56.40 21.88 -11.28
CA GLU A 206 -56.92 21.47 -9.97
C GLU A 206 -57.86 22.51 -9.37
N LYS A 207 -57.53 23.82 -9.48
CA LYS A 207 -58.41 24.91 -9.05
C LYS A 207 -59.73 24.96 -9.81
N ILE A 208 -59.72 24.64 -11.11
CA ILE A 208 -60.93 24.56 -11.92
C ILE A 208 -61.75 23.34 -11.50
N LYS A 209 -61.10 22.17 -11.33
CA LYS A 209 -61.75 20.94 -10.86
C LYS A 209 -62.47 21.15 -9.52
N LEU A 210 -61.84 21.82 -8.55
CA LEU A 210 -62.43 22.12 -7.24
C LEU A 210 -63.63 23.08 -7.27
N LYS A 211 -63.77 23.89 -8.32
CA LYS A 211 -64.91 24.81 -8.50
C LYS A 211 -66.07 24.20 -9.28
N MET A 212 -65.91 22.98 -9.80
CA MET A 212 -66.92 22.25 -10.55
C MET A 212 -67.60 21.24 -9.60
N ASP A 213 -68.87 21.49 -9.23
CA ASP A 213 -69.72 20.49 -8.55
C ASP A 213 -70.19 19.39 -9.52
N GLU A 214 -70.52 18.19 -9.04
CA GLU A 214 -71.03 17.05 -9.85
C GLU A 214 -72.21 17.43 -10.78
N LYS A 215 -73.06 18.38 -10.38
CA LYS A 215 -74.18 18.88 -11.19
C LYS A 215 -73.75 19.76 -12.37
N SER A 216 -72.49 20.19 -12.41
CA SER A 216 -71.93 21.10 -13.40
C SER A 216 -71.51 20.40 -14.71
N PHE A 217 -71.44 19.07 -14.73
CA PHE A 217 -71.08 18.30 -15.93
C PHE A 217 -72.28 17.95 -16.82
N VAL A 218 -73.52 18.06 -16.33
CA VAL A 218 -74.73 17.79 -17.13
C VAL A 218 -74.75 18.59 -18.44
N PRO A 219 -74.41 19.90 -18.47
CA PRO A 219 -74.31 20.66 -19.72
C PRO A 219 -73.21 20.14 -20.66
N VAL A 220 -72.05 19.74 -20.11
CA VAL A 220 -70.92 19.20 -20.89
C VAL A 220 -71.30 17.85 -21.51
N ILE A 221 -71.88 16.94 -20.72
CA ILE A 221 -72.34 15.62 -21.18
C ILE A 221 -73.41 15.78 -22.25
N THR A 222 -74.35 16.72 -22.06
CA THR A 222 -75.40 17.00 -23.03
C THR A 222 -74.83 17.55 -24.34
N ALA A 223 -73.93 18.53 -24.27
CA ALA A 223 -73.26 19.07 -25.45
C ALA A 223 -72.41 18.00 -26.16
N PHE A 224 -71.66 17.21 -25.39
CA PHE A 224 -70.86 16.10 -25.91
C PHE A 224 -71.72 15.07 -26.62
N SER A 225 -72.84 14.65 -26.03
CA SER A 225 -73.76 13.69 -26.64
C SER A 225 -74.37 14.24 -27.93
N ASN A 226 -74.71 15.54 -27.99
CA ASN A 226 -75.21 16.19 -29.20
C ASN A 226 -74.16 16.25 -30.33
N TYR A 227 -72.92 16.65 -30.01
CA TYR A 227 -71.82 16.66 -30.98
C TYR A 227 -71.51 15.25 -31.47
N LEU A 228 -71.44 14.27 -30.57
CA LEU A 228 -71.11 12.88 -30.91
C LEU A 228 -72.19 12.24 -31.78
N THR A 229 -73.46 12.41 -31.41
CA THR A 229 -74.59 11.91 -32.21
C THR A 229 -74.54 12.50 -33.62
N SER A 230 -74.22 13.78 -33.75
CA SER A 230 -74.11 14.44 -35.05
C SER A 230 -72.92 13.89 -35.87
N LEU A 231 -71.73 13.80 -35.26
CA LEU A 231 -70.50 13.32 -35.92
C LEU A 231 -70.54 11.85 -36.34
N THR A 232 -71.38 11.05 -35.69
CA THR A 232 -71.49 9.60 -35.95
C THR A 232 -72.79 9.22 -36.66
N ASP A 233 -73.55 10.21 -37.14
CA ASP A 233 -74.87 10.00 -37.78
C ASP A 233 -75.83 9.16 -36.93
N GLY A 234 -75.76 9.34 -35.61
CA GLY A 234 -76.57 8.64 -34.62
C GLY A 234 -76.02 7.28 -34.18
N SER A 235 -74.91 6.79 -34.75
CA SER A 235 -74.38 5.47 -34.41
C SER A 235 -73.86 5.34 -32.99
N TYR A 236 -73.46 6.46 -32.37
CA TYR A 236 -72.98 6.48 -31.00
C TYR A 236 -73.60 7.62 -30.20
N LYS A 237 -73.91 7.35 -28.94
CA LYS A 237 -74.40 8.33 -27.96
C LYS A 237 -73.60 8.25 -26.67
N ALA A 238 -73.32 9.41 -26.10
CA ALA A 238 -72.73 9.49 -24.77
C ALA A 238 -73.84 9.36 -23.72
N THR A 239 -73.69 8.42 -22.79
CA THR A 239 -74.67 8.20 -21.73
C THR A 239 -74.25 8.77 -20.39
N ASP A 240 -72.96 8.76 -20.11
CA ASP A 240 -72.42 9.17 -18.80
C ASP A 240 -70.93 9.52 -18.91
N ILE A 241 -70.48 10.39 -18.02
CA ILE A 241 -69.05 10.70 -17.79
C ILE A 241 -68.88 10.70 -16.28
N ASP A 242 -68.06 9.79 -15.74
CA ASP A 242 -67.84 9.71 -14.29
C ASP A 242 -66.89 10.81 -13.77
N ASP A 243 -66.72 10.88 -12.45
CA ASP A 243 -65.88 11.88 -11.76
C ASP A 243 -64.38 11.78 -12.12
N ASP A 244 -63.96 10.64 -12.69
CA ASP A 244 -62.64 10.36 -13.22
C ASP A 244 -62.54 10.61 -14.73
N PHE A 245 -63.58 11.20 -15.34
CA PHE A 245 -63.72 11.49 -16.78
C PHE A 245 -63.73 10.25 -17.69
N ASN A 246 -64.11 9.08 -17.18
CA ASN A 246 -64.31 7.91 -18.03
C ASN A 246 -65.62 8.04 -18.81
N LEU A 247 -65.51 8.00 -20.14
CA LEU A 247 -66.64 8.11 -21.05
C LEU A 247 -67.38 6.77 -21.17
N LYS A 248 -68.68 6.78 -20.93
CA LYS A 248 -69.57 5.66 -21.28
C LYS A 248 -70.32 5.98 -22.56
N LEU A 249 -70.06 5.18 -23.59
CA LEU A 249 -70.68 5.30 -24.90
C LEU A 249 -71.57 4.10 -25.16
N LYS A 250 -72.69 4.32 -25.83
CA LYS A 250 -73.53 3.25 -26.37
C LYS A 250 -73.62 3.32 -27.89
N ASN A 251 -73.68 2.16 -28.52
CA ASN A 251 -73.99 2.06 -29.94
C ASN A 251 -75.52 2.06 -30.19
N GLU A 252 -75.94 1.98 -31.45
CA GLU A 252 -77.34 1.92 -31.89
C GLU A 252 -78.17 0.80 -31.23
N ASN A 253 -77.50 -0.27 -30.79
CA ASN A 253 -78.13 -1.43 -30.14
C ASN A 253 -78.15 -1.31 -28.59
N GLU A 254 -77.88 -0.12 -28.04
CA GLU A 254 -77.80 0.15 -26.61
C GLU A 254 -76.70 -0.63 -25.86
N ILE A 255 -75.70 -1.15 -26.59
CA ILE A 255 -74.55 -1.87 -26.02
C ILE A 255 -73.48 -0.86 -25.64
N GLU A 256 -72.97 -0.97 -24.41
CA GLU A 256 -71.86 -0.15 -23.94
C GLU A 256 -70.56 -0.50 -24.68
N MET A 257 -69.91 0.52 -25.24
CA MET A 257 -68.74 0.38 -26.09
C MET A 257 -67.52 1.01 -25.41
N PRO A 258 -66.51 0.21 -25.03
CA PRO A 258 -65.25 0.76 -24.51
C PRO A 258 -64.49 1.49 -25.63
N LEU A 259 -63.83 2.59 -25.28
CA LEU A 259 -63.08 3.43 -26.24
C LEU A 259 -62.03 2.63 -27.03
N SER A 260 -61.43 1.61 -26.42
CA SER A 260 -60.41 0.75 -27.05
C SER A 260 -60.94 -0.13 -28.19
N LEU A 261 -62.26 -0.28 -28.33
CA LEU A 261 -62.91 -1.05 -29.40
C LEU A 261 -63.47 -0.16 -30.52
N LEU A 262 -63.29 1.16 -30.44
CA LEU A 262 -63.69 2.08 -31.50
C LEU A 262 -62.70 2.05 -32.66
N SER A 263 -63.18 2.23 -33.90
CA SER A 263 -62.30 2.51 -35.03
C SER A 263 -61.61 3.87 -34.84
N SER A 264 -60.45 4.07 -35.47
CA SER A 264 -59.69 5.34 -35.40
C SER A 264 -60.57 6.56 -35.70
N GLY A 265 -61.28 6.56 -36.83
CA GLY A 265 -62.16 7.68 -37.19
C GLY A 265 -63.36 7.87 -36.25
N THR A 266 -63.81 6.83 -35.53
CA THR A 266 -64.86 6.98 -34.50
C THR A 266 -64.28 7.55 -33.21
N TYR A 267 -63.08 7.10 -32.84
CA TYR A 267 -62.32 7.66 -31.73
C TYR A 267 -62.04 9.16 -31.94
N ASP A 268 -61.69 9.58 -33.15
CA ASP A 268 -61.48 10.99 -33.47
C ASP A 268 -62.78 11.80 -33.42
N CYS A 269 -63.92 11.25 -33.85
CA CYS A 269 -65.22 11.87 -33.64
C CYS A 269 -65.52 12.06 -32.15
N VAL A 270 -65.24 11.07 -31.31
CA VAL A 270 -65.40 11.15 -29.85
C VAL A 270 -64.48 12.23 -29.27
N ALA A 271 -63.21 12.25 -29.65
CA ALA A 271 -62.24 13.23 -29.16
C ALA A 271 -62.62 14.66 -29.58
N LEU A 272 -63.05 14.86 -30.83
CA LEU A 272 -63.50 16.16 -31.34
C LEU A 272 -64.78 16.63 -30.63
N ALA A 273 -65.79 15.76 -30.49
CA ALA A 273 -67.03 16.07 -29.79
C ALA A 273 -66.76 16.51 -28.34
N LEU A 274 -65.88 15.80 -27.63
CA LEU A 274 -65.54 16.12 -26.25
C LEU A 274 -64.83 17.47 -26.16
N ARG A 275 -63.84 17.73 -27.04
CA ARG A 275 -63.13 19.01 -27.10
C ARG A 275 -64.07 20.17 -27.34
N LEU A 276 -65.00 20.05 -28.29
CA LEU A 276 -65.98 21.09 -28.59
C LEU A 276 -66.94 21.33 -27.42
N ALA A 277 -67.43 20.26 -26.78
CA ALA A 277 -68.31 20.36 -25.62
C ALA A 277 -67.65 21.04 -24.41
N ILE A 278 -66.40 20.65 -24.11
CA ILE A 278 -65.61 21.27 -23.05
C ILE A 278 -65.31 22.73 -23.39
N ALA A 279 -64.93 23.02 -24.65
CA ALA A 279 -64.64 24.38 -25.07
C ALA A 279 -65.88 25.28 -25.00
N GLU A 280 -67.05 24.80 -25.44
CA GLU A 280 -68.31 25.55 -25.35
C GLU A 280 -68.67 25.85 -23.89
N TYR A 281 -68.46 24.88 -22.99
CA TYR A 281 -68.71 25.06 -21.57
C TYR A 281 -67.72 26.03 -20.89
N ILE A 282 -66.41 25.87 -21.13
CA ILE A 282 -65.37 26.71 -20.52
C ILE A 282 -65.44 28.15 -21.04
N LEU A 283 -65.66 28.32 -22.35
CA LEU A 283 -65.73 29.65 -22.95
C LEU A 283 -67.07 30.33 -22.61
N GLY A 284 -68.17 29.58 -22.55
CA GLY A 284 -69.50 30.13 -22.26
C GLY A 284 -69.84 31.28 -23.22
N ASP A 285 -70.31 32.40 -22.68
CA ASP A 285 -70.57 33.61 -23.48
C ASP A 285 -69.33 34.48 -23.72
N ASN A 286 -68.16 34.08 -23.19
CA ASN A 286 -66.93 34.84 -23.37
C ASN A 286 -66.32 34.62 -24.77
N LYS A 287 -65.73 35.68 -25.33
CA LYS A 287 -64.98 35.60 -26.58
C LYS A 287 -63.61 34.95 -26.34
N GLY A 288 -63.54 33.64 -26.49
CA GLY A 288 -62.29 32.86 -26.48
C GLY A 288 -61.88 32.37 -27.86
N PHE A 289 -60.86 31.52 -27.88
CA PHE A 289 -60.35 30.88 -29.09
C PHE A 289 -60.11 29.37 -28.89
N LEU A 290 -60.19 28.60 -29.97
CA LEU A 290 -59.87 27.18 -30.04
C LEU A 290 -58.84 26.95 -31.16
N ILE A 291 -57.78 26.21 -30.88
CA ILE A 291 -56.77 25.81 -31.87
C ILE A 291 -56.91 24.32 -32.11
N LEU A 292 -57.06 23.93 -33.37
CA LEU A 292 -57.19 22.53 -33.81
C LEU A 292 -56.11 22.23 -34.84
N ASP A 293 -55.34 21.16 -34.59
CA ASP A 293 -54.25 20.74 -35.48
C ASP A 293 -54.62 19.43 -36.18
N ASP A 294 -55.03 19.57 -37.44
CA ASP A 294 -55.38 18.53 -38.42
C ASP A 294 -56.25 17.37 -37.89
N CYS A 295 -57.14 17.66 -36.95
CA CYS A 295 -57.92 16.65 -36.23
C CYS A 295 -59.04 15.97 -37.07
N LEU A 296 -59.08 16.21 -38.38
CA LEU A 296 -60.06 15.62 -39.30
C LEU A 296 -59.44 14.58 -40.24
N VAL A 297 -58.12 14.35 -40.17
CA VAL A 297 -57.37 13.56 -41.17
C VAL A 297 -57.96 12.16 -41.40
N ASP A 298 -58.29 11.44 -40.34
CA ASP A 298 -58.75 10.04 -40.37
C ASP A 298 -60.28 9.88 -40.53
N LEU A 299 -61.01 10.99 -40.71
CA LEU A 299 -62.46 10.96 -40.93
C LEU A 299 -62.78 10.67 -42.40
N ASP A 300 -63.77 9.80 -42.63
CA ASP A 300 -64.34 9.60 -43.95
C ASP A 300 -65.02 10.89 -44.47
N PRO A 301 -65.24 11.02 -45.79
CA PRO A 301 -65.75 12.26 -46.38
C PRO A 301 -67.06 12.78 -45.76
N ASN A 302 -67.97 11.88 -45.36
CA ASN A 302 -69.25 12.28 -44.77
C ASN A 302 -69.03 12.83 -43.35
N ARG A 303 -68.28 12.12 -42.50
CA ARG A 303 -67.95 12.58 -41.15
C ARG A 303 -67.13 13.86 -41.16
N LYS A 304 -66.19 13.98 -42.09
CA LYS A 304 -65.37 15.19 -42.28
C LYS A 304 -66.23 16.41 -42.62
N ALA A 305 -67.23 16.27 -43.49
CA ALA A 305 -68.18 17.34 -43.81
C ALA A 305 -69.02 17.77 -42.60
N ILE A 306 -69.50 16.81 -41.81
CA ILE A 306 -70.25 17.10 -40.57
C ILE A 306 -69.34 17.80 -39.54
N ALA A 307 -68.12 17.30 -39.35
CA ALA A 307 -67.15 17.88 -38.43
C ALA A 307 -66.81 19.34 -38.79
N ALA A 308 -66.53 19.61 -40.07
CA ALA A 308 -66.30 20.96 -40.55
C ALA A 308 -67.50 21.89 -40.29
N LYS A 309 -68.73 21.39 -40.49
CA LYS A 309 -69.96 22.15 -40.18
C LYS A 309 -70.07 22.48 -38.69
N LEU A 310 -69.79 21.54 -37.80
CA LEU A 310 -69.84 21.75 -36.35
C LEU A 310 -68.75 22.73 -35.90
N ILE A 311 -67.54 22.61 -36.44
CA ILE A 311 -66.45 23.56 -36.19
C ILE A 311 -66.85 24.97 -36.64
N ASN A 312 -67.49 25.11 -37.81
CA ASN A 312 -67.98 26.40 -38.29
C ASN A 312 -69.12 26.98 -37.45
N GLN A 313 -70.01 26.14 -36.92
CA GLN A 313 -71.03 26.58 -35.96
C GLN A 313 -70.39 27.11 -34.67
N PHE A 314 -69.38 26.41 -34.15
CA PHE A 314 -68.60 26.86 -33.00
C PHE A 314 -67.86 28.18 -33.31
N ALA A 315 -67.29 28.28 -34.51
CA ALA A 315 -66.59 29.48 -34.99
C ALA A 315 -67.51 30.71 -35.11
N GLY A 316 -68.83 30.52 -35.21
CA GLY A 316 -69.82 31.60 -35.17
C GLY A 316 -69.88 32.32 -33.82
N LYS A 317 -69.45 31.67 -32.73
CA LYS A 317 -69.44 32.23 -31.37
C LYS A 317 -68.03 32.54 -30.86
N HIS A 318 -67.04 31.73 -31.24
CA HIS A 318 -65.65 31.81 -30.76
C HIS A 318 -64.65 31.82 -31.91
N GLN A 319 -63.43 32.31 -31.70
CA GLN A 319 -62.41 32.24 -32.76
C GLN A 319 -61.90 30.80 -32.90
N VAL A 320 -61.84 30.27 -34.12
CA VAL A 320 -61.20 28.98 -34.39
C VAL A 320 -59.98 29.20 -35.27
N ILE A 321 -58.85 28.65 -34.87
CA ILE A 321 -57.63 28.57 -35.66
C ILE A 321 -57.43 27.09 -35.99
N PHE A 322 -57.48 26.75 -37.27
CA PHE A 322 -57.31 25.37 -37.72
C PHE A 322 -56.05 25.27 -38.58
N THR A 323 -55.18 24.32 -38.27
CA THR A 323 -54.01 23.97 -39.09
C THR A 323 -54.26 22.65 -39.80
N THR A 324 -53.97 22.57 -41.10
CA THR A 324 -54.10 21.34 -41.89
C THR A 324 -53.12 21.33 -43.04
N CYS A 325 -52.66 20.14 -43.42
CA CYS A 325 -51.89 19.96 -44.65
C CYS A 325 -52.78 19.61 -45.87
N SER A 326 -54.10 19.47 -45.68
CA SER A 326 -55.04 19.06 -46.72
C SER A 326 -55.76 20.26 -47.35
N PRO A 327 -55.51 20.59 -48.63
CA PRO A 327 -56.22 21.66 -49.34
C PRO A 327 -57.74 21.44 -49.35
N ASP A 328 -58.18 20.18 -49.49
CA ASP A 328 -59.60 19.82 -49.46
C ASP A 328 -60.25 20.12 -48.11
N THR A 329 -59.53 19.85 -47.01
CA THR A 329 -60.01 20.13 -45.65
C THR A 329 -60.06 21.64 -45.40
N ALA A 330 -59.06 22.40 -45.88
CA ALA A 330 -59.06 23.86 -45.82
C ALA A 330 -60.23 24.47 -46.62
N ALA A 331 -60.49 23.98 -47.83
CA ALA A 331 -61.61 24.41 -48.66
C ALA A 331 -62.97 24.09 -48.02
N LEU A 332 -63.08 22.93 -47.36
CA LEU A 332 -64.29 22.48 -46.66
C LEU A 332 -64.58 23.31 -45.40
N LEU A 333 -63.56 23.66 -44.62
CA LEU A 333 -63.69 24.53 -43.45
C LEU A 333 -64.00 25.97 -43.85
N GLY A 334 -63.38 26.46 -44.92
CA GLY A 334 -63.51 27.86 -45.36
C GLY A 334 -62.84 28.85 -44.40
N GLY A 335 -63.33 30.09 -44.38
CA GLY A 335 -62.78 31.16 -43.54
C GLY A 335 -61.58 31.89 -44.18
N PHE A 336 -60.77 32.55 -43.34
CA PHE A 336 -59.57 33.27 -43.80
C PHE A 336 -58.38 32.33 -43.88
N LEU A 337 -57.96 32.00 -45.09
CA LEU A 337 -56.84 31.10 -45.35
C LEU A 337 -55.50 31.85 -45.25
N ILE A 338 -54.55 31.27 -44.51
CA ILE A 338 -53.16 31.73 -44.44
C ILE A 338 -52.29 30.60 -44.97
N GLU A 339 -51.62 30.84 -46.10
CA GLU A 339 -50.60 29.95 -46.65
C GLU A 339 -49.24 30.27 -46.00
N ILE A 340 -48.56 29.25 -45.46
CA ILE A 340 -47.28 29.36 -44.75
C ILE A 340 -46.17 28.74 -45.58
#